data_AF-A0A966PW70-F1
#
_entry.id   AF-A0A966PW70-F1
#
_cell.length_a   1.000
_cell.length_b   1.000
_cell.length_c   1.000
_cell.angle_alpha   90.00
_cell.angle_beta   90.00
_cell.angle_gamma   90.00
#
_symmetry.space_group_name_H-M   'P 1'
#
loop_
_entity.id
_entity.type
_entity.pdbx_description
1 polymer ?
#
loop_
_entity_poly.entity_id
_entity_poly.type
_entity_poly.pdbx_seq_one_letter_code
_entity_poly.pdbx_strand_id
1 'polypeptide(L)'
;MKVVSLNRELPEAKRKKDLLDVVDSFRKRIEDGEVAEFVIASLDPNDGEVVITACCKDFVSATGIFEIGKNILFQTNNEFE
;
A
#
# COMPACT_ATOMS: atom_id res chain seq x y z
N MET A 1 -0.82 -30.85 32.63
CA MET A 1 -0.37 -30.38 31.30
C MET A 1 -1.37 -29.32 30.85
N LYS A 2 -0.97 -28.04 30.82
CA LYS A 2 -1.86 -26.92 30.48
C LYS A 2 -1.74 -26.70 28.97
N VAL A 3 -2.72 -27.19 28.21
CA VAL A 3 -2.78 -26.94 26.76
C VAL A 3 -3.13 -25.47 26.58
N VAL A 4 -2.16 -24.68 26.14
CA VAL A 4 -2.38 -23.29 25.76
C VAL A 4 -2.63 -23.30 24.27
N SER A 5 -3.89 -23.13 23.87
CA SER A 5 -4.24 -22.85 22.48
C SER A 5 -3.65 -21.48 22.12
N LEU A 6 -2.56 -21.47 21.37
CA LEU A 6 -2.02 -20.27 20.74
C LEU A 6 -2.98 -19.86 19.63
N ASN A 7 -3.87 -18.91 19.96
CA ASN A 7 -4.77 -18.27 19.00
C ASN A 7 -3.98 -17.82 17.76
N ARG A 8 -4.24 -18.48 16.63
CA ARG A 8 -3.71 -18.13 15.30
C ARG A 8 -4.35 -16.86 14.70
N GLU A 9 -5.24 -16.18 15.45
CA GLU A 9 -5.98 -14.99 15.01
C GLU A 9 -5.15 -13.68 15.03
N LEU A 10 -3.94 -13.70 15.60
CA LEU A 10 -3.08 -12.51 15.77
C LEU A 10 -2.42 -11.97 14.48
N PRO A 11 -1.95 -12.79 13.51
CA PRO A 11 -1.20 -12.30 12.36
C PRO A 11 -2.05 -11.48 11.38
N GLU A 12 -3.29 -11.91 11.14
CA GLU A 12 -4.18 -11.24 10.18
C GLU A 12 -4.71 -9.93 10.74
N ALA A 13 -5.12 -9.91 12.01
CA ALA A 13 -5.55 -8.69 12.71
C ALA A 13 -4.41 -7.66 12.78
N LYS A 14 -3.18 -8.10 13.05
CA LYS A 14 -2.00 -7.23 13.01
C LYS A 14 -1.73 -6.70 11.61
N ARG A 15 -1.75 -7.57 10.58
CA ARG A 15 -1.52 -7.17 9.19
C ARG A 15 -2.55 -6.15 8.72
N LYS A 16 -3.82 -6.36 9.06
CA LYS A 16 -4.90 -5.42 8.74
C LYS A 16 -4.67 -4.06 9.42
N LYS A 17 -4.26 -4.06 10.69
CA LYS A 17 -3.91 -2.83 11.39
C LYS A 17 -2.75 -2.11 10.70
N ASP A 18 -1.67 -2.81 10.39
CA ASP A 18 -0.49 -2.23 9.74
C ASP A 18 -0.86 -1.60 8.37
N LEU A 19 -1.73 -2.24 7.60
CA LEU A 19 -2.24 -1.68 6.33
C LEU A 19 -3.04 -0.39 6.55
N LEU A 20 -3.94 -0.38 7.54
CA LEU A 20 -4.75 0.80 7.85
C LEU A 20 -3.91 1.95 8.38
N ASP A 21 -2.92 1.68 9.23
CA ASP A 21 -2.01 2.70 9.76
C ASP A 21 -1.25 3.43 8.62
N VAL A 22 -0.84 2.70 7.58
CA VAL A 22 -0.21 3.31 6.39
C VAL A 22 -1.21 4.17 5.61
N VAL A 23 -2.44 3.69 5.42
CA VAL A 23 -3.48 4.45 4.71
C VAL A 23 -3.89 5.70 5.47
N ASP A 24 -4.01 5.63 6.80
CA ASP A 24 -4.37 6.79 7.63
C ASP A 24 -3.23 7.83 7.65
N SER A 25 -1.97 7.40 7.67
CA SER A 25 -0.83 8.30 7.46
C SER A 25 -0.89 8.98 6.10
N PHE A 26 -1.22 8.23 5.04
CA PHE A 26 -1.38 8.79 3.70
C PHE A 26 -2.57 9.76 3.62
N ARG A 27 -3.70 9.45 4.25
CA ARG A 27 -4.85 10.36 4.38
C ARG A 27 -4.44 11.68 5.01
N LYS A 28 -3.71 11.64 6.12
CA LYS A 28 -3.25 12.86 6.80
C LYS A 28 -2.41 13.74 5.86
N ARG A 29 -1.53 13.17 5.05
CA ARG A 29 -0.75 13.93 4.06
C ARG A 29 -1.62 14.58 2.98
N ILE A 30 -2.77 13.99 2.64
CA ILE A 30 -3.76 14.64 1.77
C ILE A 30 -4.41 15.81 2.49
N GLU A 31 -4.84 15.62 3.74
CA GLU A 31 -5.47 16.68 4.56
C GLU A 31 -4.53 17.86 4.79
N ASP A 32 -3.24 17.59 4.99
CA ASP A 32 -2.17 18.59 5.16
C ASP A 32 -1.77 19.26 3.83
N GLY A 33 -2.33 18.83 2.69
CA GLY A 33 -2.07 19.42 1.37
C GLY A 33 -0.74 18.99 0.72
N GLU A 34 -0.08 17.96 1.25
CA GLU A 34 1.20 17.46 0.73
C GLU A 34 1.04 16.51 -0.47
N VAL A 35 -0.17 15.97 -0.67
CA VAL A 35 -0.49 15.04 -1.75
C VAL A 35 -1.57 15.65 -2.64
N ALA A 36 -1.19 16.00 -3.87
CA ALA A 36 -2.10 16.57 -4.86
C ALA A 36 -2.72 15.51 -5.80
N GLU A 37 -1.98 14.47 -6.13
CA GLU A 37 -2.37 13.38 -7.04
C GLU A 37 -1.71 12.09 -6.58
N PHE A 38 -2.35 10.94 -6.82
CA PHE A 38 -1.76 9.66 -6.45
C PHE A 38 -2.24 8.49 -7.32
N VAL A 39 -1.39 7.45 -7.37
CA VAL A 39 -1.71 6.13 -7.92
C VAL A 39 -1.25 5.07 -6.92
N ILE A 40 -2.12 4.11 -6.62
CA ILE A 40 -1.86 3.02 -5.67
C ILE A 40 -2.11 1.70 -6.38
N ALA A 41 -1.16 0.78 -6.29
CA ALA A 41 -1.37 -0.64 -6.59
C ALA A 41 -1.69 -1.41 -5.31
N SER A 42 -2.73 -2.22 -5.36
CA SER A 42 -3.16 -3.09 -4.27
C SER A 42 -3.41 -4.50 -4.80
N LEU A 43 -3.34 -5.49 -3.92
CA LEU A 43 -3.63 -6.88 -4.25
C LEU A 43 -5.01 -7.23 -3.72
N ASP A 44 -5.88 -7.78 -4.57
CA ASP A 44 -7.13 -8.37 -4.08
C ASP A 44 -6.79 -9.66 -3.31
N PRO A 45 -7.24 -9.79 -2.05
CA PRO A 45 -6.91 -10.93 -1.22
C PRO A 45 -7.56 -12.25 -1.66
N ASN A 46 -8.57 -12.23 -2.55
CA ASN A 46 -9.34 -13.40 -2.95
C ASN A 46 -8.80 -14.06 -4.22
N ASP A 47 -8.43 -13.27 -5.23
CA ASP A 47 -7.96 -13.76 -6.53
C ASP A 47 -6.49 -13.44 -6.83
N GLY A 48 -5.87 -12.56 -6.04
CA GLY A 48 -4.49 -12.14 -6.25
C GLY A 48 -4.30 -11.20 -7.44
N GLU A 49 -5.38 -10.62 -7.97
CA GLU A 49 -5.29 -9.61 -9.02
C GLU A 49 -4.76 -8.29 -8.47
N VAL A 50 -4.00 -7.59 -9.31
CA VAL A 50 -3.49 -6.25 -8.98
C VAL A 50 -4.53 -5.23 -9.41
N VAL A 51 -5.04 -4.48 -8.43
CA VAL A 51 -5.97 -3.38 -8.65
C VAL A 51 -5.22 -2.05 -8.55
N ILE A 52 -5.36 -1.23 -9.58
CA ILE A 52 -4.84 0.13 -9.63
C ILE A 52 -5.95 1.12 -9.31
N THR A 53 -5.74 1.93 -8.27
CA THR A 53 -6.60 3.06 -7.93
C THR A 53 -5.84 4.36 -8.17
N ALA A 54 -6.43 5.29 -8.92
CA ALA A 54 -5.81 6.57 -9.25
C ALA A 54 -6.76 7.74 -8.97
N CYS A 55 -6.21 8.80 -8.38
CA CYS A 55 -6.83 10.11 -8.29
C CYS A 55 -5.86 11.12 -8.91
N CYS A 56 -6.03 11.33 -10.21
CA CYS A 56 -5.18 12.20 -11.03
C CYS A 56 -6.05 13.02 -11.97
N LYS A 57 -5.50 14.13 -12.47
CA LYS A 57 -6.19 15.04 -13.40
C LYS A 57 -6.48 14.38 -14.75
N ASP A 58 -5.60 13.50 -15.19
CA ASP A 58 -5.73 12.77 -16.44
C ASP A 58 -4.94 11.44 -16.42
N PHE A 59 -5.14 10.67 -17.48
CA PHE A 59 -4.51 9.37 -17.68
C PHE A 59 -2.99 9.46 -17.84
N VAL A 60 -2.47 10.55 -18.42
CA VAL A 60 -1.04 10.72 -18.66
C VAL A 60 -0.32 10.93 -17.32
N SER A 61 -0.86 11.77 -16.45
CA SER A 61 -0.39 11.94 -15.08
C SER A 61 -0.41 10.63 -14.31
N ALA A 62 -1.51 9.88 -14.35
CA ALA A 62 -1.61 8.59 -13.66
C ALA A 62 -0.55 7.59 -14.14
N THR A 63 -0.39 7.44 -15.45
CA THR A 63 0.61 6.54 -16.04
C THR A 63 2.02 6.97 -15.66
N GLY A 64 2.33 8.26 -15.75
CA GLY A 64 3.65 8.81 -15.41
C GLY A 64 4.01 8.60 -13.93
N ILE A 65 3.08 8.87 -13.01
CA ILE A 65 3.26 8.64 -11.57
C ILE A 65 3.54 7.16 -11.31
N PHE A 66 2.78 6.27 -11.94
CA PHE A 66 2.93 4.82 -11.74
C PHE A 66 4.29 4.31 -12.23
N GLU A 67 4.73 4.74 -13.41
CA GLU A 67 6.02 4.33 -13.99
C GLU A 67 7.21 4.86 -13.18
N ILE A 68 7.16 6.13 -12.75
CA ILE A 68 8.19 6.71 -11.87
C ILE A 68 8.22 5.97 -10.53
N GLY A 69 7.05 5.72 -9.93
CA GLY A 69 6.94 4.99 -8.66
C GLY A 69 7.55 3.59 -8.75
N LYS A 70 7.29 2.85 -9.83
CA LYS A 70 7.92 1.55 -10.10
C LYS A 70 9.45 1.65 -10.19
N ASN A 71 9.96 2.65 -10.89
CA ASN A 71 11.40 2.87 -10.99
C ASN A 71 12.04 3.18 -9.62
N ILE A 72 11.39 3.99 -8.79
CA ILE A 72 11.84 4.26 -7.42
C ILE A 72 11.90 2.95 -6.62
N LEU A 73 10.86 2.11 -6.68
CA LEU A 73 10.84 0.82 -5.99
C LEU A 73 12.01 -0.09 -6.41
N PHE A 74 12.32 -0.16 -7.71
CA PHE A 74 13.47 -0.94 -8.18
C PHE A 74 14.81 -0.38 -7.69
N GLN A 75 14.95 0.95 -7.66
CA GLN A 75 16.17 1.58 -7.16
C GLN A 75 16.37 1.37 -5.66
N THR A 76 15.30 1.48 -4.87
CA THR A 76 15.35 1.20 -3.43
C THR A 76 15.62 -0.28 -3.14
N ASN A 77 15.13 -1.20 -3.98
CA ASN A 77 15.42 -2.64 -3.83
C ASN A 77 16.89 -3.00 -4.11
N ASN A 78 17.62 -2.23 -4.93
CA ASN A 78 19.05 -2.43 -5.14
C ASN A 78 19.91 -2.08 -3.91
N GLU A 79 19.33 -1.50 -2.84
CA GLU A 79 19.99 -1.26 -1.56
C GLU A 79 19.78 -2.41 -0.55
N PHE A 80 18.97 -3.42 -0.89
CA PHE A 80 18.70 -4.61 -0.06
C PHE A 80 19.45 -5.87 -0.52
N GLU A 81 20.28 -5.79 -1.57
CA GLU A 81 21.33 -6.77 -1.92
C GLU A 81 22.69 -6.34 -1.35
#